data_AF-A0A135VBD2-F1
#
_entry.id   AF-A0A135VBD2-F1
#
_cell.length_a   1.000
_cell.length_b   1.000
_cell.length_c   1.000
_cell.angle_alpha   90.00
_cell.angle_beta   90.00
_cell.angle_gamma   90.00
#
_symmetry.space_group_name_H-M   'P 1'
#
loop_
_entity.id
_entity.type
_entity.pdbx_description
1 polymer ?
#
loop_
_entity_poly.entity_id
_entity_poly.type
_entity_poly.pdbx_seq_one_letter_code
_entity_poly.pdbx_strand_id
1 'polypeptide(L)'
;MNQMVTIHGFRAGWTVLNDLVGDLRQKGAFIPGLTYADLRNSKMVIEYLSSFEPDISQSTEADFRLRTEMESKILSLRETLMVWAEEKEGVEYRRVWEERLQRALESETDSDDEEKTPISDIPREKDIGFFRIRLPESIPVEIISELAEDCGVLVSLDGDRHLQVSGKKDCVRDAMKRLGEMFYGESRLNRND
;
A
#
# COMPACT_ATOMS: atom_id res chain seq x y z
N MET A 1 -23.10 -8.39 10.57
CA MET A 1 -22.51 -8.77 9.26
C MET A 1 -21.29 -7.90 9.07
N ASN A 2 -20.07 -8.45 9.23
CA ASN A 2 -18.86 -7.71 8.86
C ASN A 2 -18.83 -7.64 7.34
N GLN A 3 -19.11 -6.47 6.78
CA GLN A 3 -18.92 -6.22 5.37
C GLN A 3 -17.42 -6.37 5.08
N MET A 4 -17.07 -7.29 4.18
CA MET A 4 -15.69 -7.47 3.74
C MET A 4 -15.26 -6.19 3.00
N VAL A 5 -14.32 -5.44 3.57
CA VAL A 5 -13.82 -4.18 2.99
C VAL A 5 -13.18 -4.47 1.62
N THR A 6 -13.60 -3.77 0.58
CA THR A 6 -13.05 -3.95 -0.77
C THR A 6 -11.61 -3.44 -0.84
N ILE A 7 -10.86 -3.83 -1.88
CA ILE A 7 -9.50 -3.28 -2.08
C ILE A 7 -9.55 -1.75 -2.24
N HIS A 8 -10.58 -1.25 -2.92
CA HIS A 8 -10.89 0.19 -2.98
C HIS A 8 -11.13 0.79 -1.60
N GLY A 9 -11.91 0.13 -0.75
CA GLY A 9 -12.14 0.53 0.64
C GLY A 9 -10.83 0.58 1.44
N PHE A 10 -9.91 -0.38 1.27
CA PHE A 10 -8.60 -0.31 1.91
C PHE A 10 -7.77 0.88 1.43
N ARG A 11 -7.76 1.17 0.13
CA ARG A 11 -7.06 2.33 -0.44
C ARG A 11 -7.61 3.65 0.11
N ALA A 12 -8.93 3.80 0.12
CA ALA A 12 -9.59 4.98 0.64
C ALA A 12 -9.35 5.14 2.15
N GLY A 13 -9.49 4.06 2.92
CA GLY A 13 -9.21 4.06 4.35
C GLY A 13 -7.75 4.39 4.68
N TRP A 14 -6.80 3.82 3.92
CA TRP A 14 -5.38 4.13 4.03
C TRP A 14 -5.11 5.62 3.79
N THR A 15 -5.77 6.23 2.80
CA THR A 15 -5.62 7.67 2.50
C THR A 15 -6.06 8.52 3.67
N VAL A 16 -7.20 8.21 4.30
CA VAL A 16 -7.68 8.92 5.50
C VAL A 16 -6.69 8.79 6.66
N LEU A 17 -6.11 7.61 6.89
CA LEU A 17 -5.12 7.40 7.95
C LEU A 17 -3.81 8.15 7.67
N ASN A 18 -3.38 8.21 6.40
CA ASN A 18 -2.21 8.97 5.99
C ASN A 18 -2.43 10.49 6.18
N ASP A 19 -3.62 11.00 5.83
CA ASP A 19 -4.00 12.39 6.08
C ASP A 19 -3.98 12.70 7.59
N LEU A 20 -4.51 11.81 8.43
CA LEU A 20 -4.53 11.98 9.89
C LEU A 20 -3.10 12.06 10.45
N VAL A 21 -2.18 11.21 9.99
CA VAL A 21 -0.76 11.32 10.37
C VAL A 21 -0.17 12.67 9.98
N GLY A 22 -0.52 13.18 8.80
CA GLY A 22 -0.12 14.51 8.34
C GLY A 22 -0.63 15.61 9.26
N ASP A 23 -1.91 15.59 9.59
CA ASP A 23 -2.56 16.59 10.44
C ASP A 23 -2.04 16.55 11.89
N LEU A 24 -1.91 15.36 12.47
CA LEU A 24 -1.31 15.16 13.79
C LEU A 24 0.12 15.68 13.86
N ARG A 25 0.93 15.44 12.82
CA ARG A 25 2.30 15.98 12.72
C ARG A 25 2.28 17.51 12.70
N GLN A 26 1.39 18.13 11.91
CA GLN A 26 1.27 19.59 11.83
C GLN A 26 0.86 20.20 13.18
N LYS A 27 0.02 19.48 13.94
CA LYS A 27 -0.38 19.84 15.30
C LYS A 27 0.70 19.57 16.36
N GLY A 28 1.83 18.97 15.97
CA GLY A 28 2.95 18.69 16.86
C GLY A 28 2.75 17.44 17.72
N ALA A 29 2.02 16.45 17.24
CA ALA A 29 2.06 15.10 17.81
C ALA A 29 3.37 14.40 17.43
N PHE A 30 3.90 13.60 18.34
CA PHE A 30 5.05 12.74 18.05
C PHE A 30 4.56 11.48 17.32
N ILE A 31 5.05 11.24 16.11
CA ILE A 31 4.73 10.05 15.32
C ILE A 31 5.97 9.15 15.24
N PRO A 32 5.95 7.93 15.80
CA PRO A 32 7.03 6.96 15.69
C PRO A 32 7.35 6.60 14.23
N GLY A 33 8.64 6.39 13.93
CA GLY A 33 9.09 5.95 12.60
C GLY A 33 8.44 4.64 12.14
N LEU A 34 8.11 3.74 13.07
CA LEU A 34 7.43 2.49 12.78
C LEU A 34 6.04 2.69 12.17
N THR A 35 5.30 3.74 12.58
CA THR A 35 3.98 4.05 12.01
C THR A 35 4.08 4.47 10.55
N TYR A 36 5.13 5.22 10.19
CA TYR A 36 5.42 5.56 8.79
C TYR A 36 5.84 4.33 7.97
N ALA A 37 6.53 3.36 8.59
CA ALA A 37 6.83 2.09 7.94
C ALA A 37 5.56 1.26 7.72
N ASP A 38 4.69 1.17 8.73
CA ASP A 38 3.42 0.45 8.66
C ASP A 38 2.48 1.04 7.60
N LEU A 39 2.37 2.37 7.51
CA LEU A 39 1.61 3.02 6.44
C LEU A 39 2.19 2.73 5.05
N ARG A 40 3.52 2.81 4.87
CA ARG A 40 4.14 2.49 3.57
C ARG A 40 3.95 1.04 3.16
N ASN A 41 4.16 0.10 4.09
CA ASN A 41 3.95 -1.33 3.85
C ASN A 41 2.49 -1.62 3.47
N SER A 42 1.55 -1.00 4.18
CA SER A 42 0.13 -1.09 3.88
C SER A 42 -0.19 -0.62 2.46
N LYS A 43 0.38 0.52 2.03
CA LYS A 43 0.19 1.04 0.67
C LYS A 43 0.65 0.03 -0.39
N MET A 44 1.82 -0.59 -0.21
CA MET A 44 2.31 -1.59 -1.17
C MET A 44 1.39 -2.80 -1.28
N VAL A 45 0.92 -3.34 -0.15
CA VAL A 45 0.01 -4.49 -0.16
C VAL A 45 -1.31 -4.12 -0.83
N ILE A 46 -1.82 -2.91 -0.62
CA ILE A 46 -3.01 -2.41 -1.32
C ILE A 46 -2.75 -2.34 -2.84
N GLU A 47 -1.63 -1.75 -3.27
CA GLU A 47 -1.28 -1.69 -4.70
C GLU A 47 -1.08 -3.07 -5.33
N TYR A 48 -0.50 -4.02 -4.59
CA TYR A 48 -0.41 -5.42 -4.99
C TYR A 48 -1.81 -6.01 -5.22
N LEU A 49 -2.67 -5.97 -4.19
CA LEU A 49 -4.01 -6.53 -4.27
C LEU A 49 -4.81 -5.87 -5.40
N SER A 50 -4.69 -4.55 -5.59
CA SER A 50 -5.34 -3.83 -6.70
C SER A 50 -4.84 -4.29 -8.07
N SER A 51 -3.53 -4.49 -8.23
CA SER A 51 -2.93 -4.83 -9.52
C SER A 51 -3.24 -6.27 -9.97
N PHE A 52 -3.52 -7.15 -9.01
CA PHE A 52 -3.81 -8.57 -9.26
C PHE A 52 -5.28 -8.95 -8.96
N GLU A 53 -6.17 -7.99 -8.70
CA GLU A 53 -7.58 -8.22 -8.38
C GLU A 53 -8.31 -9.17 -9.36
N PRO A 54 -8.11 -9.10 -10.71
CA PRO A 54 -8.76 -10.05 -11.62
C PRO A 54 -8.28 -11.49 -11.44
N ASP A 55 -7.03 -11.70 -11.01
CA ASP A 55 -6.41 -13.02 -10.83
C ASP A 55 -6.64 -13.59 -9.41
N ILE A 56 -6.78 -12.70 -8.41
CA ILE A 56 -7.10 -13.05 -7.02
C ILE A 56 -8.51 -13.65 -6.90
N SER A 57 -9.38 -13.45 -7.90
CA SER A 57 -10.68 -14.14 -8.01
C SER A 57 -10.56 -15.67 -8.12
N GLN A 58 -9.36 -16.21 -8.39
CA GLN A 58 -9.01 -17.64 -8.31
C GLN A 58 -8.21 -17.97 -7.03
N SER A 59 -8.49 -17.21 -5.98
CA SER A 59 -7.93 -17.15 -4.62
C SER A 59 -7.02 -18.33 -4.22
N THR A 60 -5.72 -18.07 -4.22
CA THR A 60 -4.76 -18.90 -3.48
C THR A 60 -4.83 -18.58 -1.99
N GLU A 61 -4.50 -19.55 -1.13
CA GLU A 61 -4.45 -19.34 0.34
C GLU A 61 -3.55 -18.16 0.74
N ALA A 62 -2.48 -17.92 -0.03
CA ALA A 62 -1.57 -16.79 0.17
C ALA A 62 -2.24 -15.43 -0.04
N ASP A 63 -3.11 -15.28 -1.05
CA ASP A 63 -3.77 -14.00 -1.33
C ASP A 63 -4.86 -13.70 -0.28
N PHE A 64 -5.55 -14.73 0.23
CA PHE A 64 -6.46 -14.60 1.37
C PHE A 64 -5.72 -14.15 2.64
N ARG A 65 -4.57 -14.77 2.94
CA ARG A 65 -3.73 -14.40 4.09
C ARG A 65 -3.27 -12.95 4.00
N LEU A 66 -2.79 -12.51 2.83
CA LEU A 66 -2.39 -11.12 2.59
C LEU A 66 -3.54 -10.14 2.83
N ARG A 67 -4.76 -10.47 2.40
CA ARG A 67 -5.93 -9.63 2.65
C ARG A 67 -6.28 -9.54 4.13
N THR A 68 -6.27 -10.65 4.86
CA THR A 68 -6.51 -10.67 6.32
C THR A 68 -5.43 -9.91 7.10
N GLU A 69 -4.17 -10.03 6.68
CA GLU A 69 -3.07 -9.26 7.26
C GLU A 69 -3.25 -7.77 7.01
N MET A 70 -3.72 -7.39 5.81
CA MET A 70 -4.04 -5.99 5.50
C MET A 70 -5.19 -5.46 6.37
N GLU A 71 -6.28 -6.22 6.51
CA GLU A 71 -7.39 -5.85 7.41
C GLU A 71 -6.89 -5.58 8.84
N SER A 72 -6.06 -6.50 9.35
CA SER A 72 -5.47 -6.39 10.69
C SER A 72 -4.55 -5.18 10.82
N LYS A 73 -3.76 -4.87 9.79
CA LYS A 73 -2.84 -3.74 9.78
C LYS A 73 -3.57 -2.39 9.72
N ILE A 74 -4.60 -2.26 8.86
CA ILE A 74 -5.44 -1.06 8.82
C ILE A 74 -6.14 -0.85 10.16
N LEU A 75 -6.66 -1.92 10.77
CA LEU A 75 -7.29 -1.84 12.09
C LEU A 75 -6.31 -1.37 13.16
N SER A 76 -5.10 -1.94 13.21
CA SER A 76 -4.07 -1.55 14.17
C SER A 76 -3.62 -0.08 14.00
N LEU A 77 -3.45 0.37 12.75
CA LEU A 77 -3.15 1.77 12.44
C LEU A 77 -4.28 2.69 12.88
N ARG A 78 -5.54 2.32 12.60
CA ARG A 78 -6.72 3.06 13.06
C ARG A 78 -6.68 3.21 14.58
N GLU A 79 -6.61 2.11 15.33
CA GLU A 79 -6.65 2.14 16.80
C GLU A 79 -5.58 3.07 17.37
N THR A 80 -4.35 2.93 16.88
CA THR A 80 -3.21 3.75 17.30
C THR A 80 -3.44 5.24 17.02
N LEU A 81 -3.87 5.58 15.79
CA LEU A 81 -4.04 6.97 15.39
C LEU A 81 -5.25 7.64 16.05
N MET A 82 -6.32 6.89 16.34
CA MET A 82 -7.48 7.42 17.06
C MET A 82 -7.16 7.76 18.51
N VAL A 83 -6.31 6.95 19.16
CA VAL A 83 -5.79 7.28 20.50
C VAL A 83 -5.00 8.59 20.45
N TRP A 84 -4.08 8.74 19.51
CA TRP A 84 -3.29 9.98 19.40
C TRP A 84 -4.13 11.20 19.01
N ALA A 85 -5.14 11.02 18.17
CA ALA A 85 -6.12 12.06 17.84
C ALA A 85 -6.84 12.57 19.09
N GLU A 86 -7.32 11.66 19.93
CA GLU A 86 -8.00 12.02 21.18
C GLU A 86 -7.04 12.64 22.18
N GLU A 87 -5.85 12.08 22.37
CA GLU A 87 -4.84 12.61 23.30
C GLU A 87 -4.39 14.02 22.91
N LYS A 88 -4.30 14.30 21.60
CA LYS A 88 -3.78 15.56 21.08
C LYS A 88 -4.83 16.67 21.02
N GLU A 89 -6.03 16.36 20.57
CA GLU A 89 -7.07 17.36 20.23
C GLU A 89 -8.45 17.06 20.84
N GLY A 90 -8.61 15.92 21.51
CA GLY A 90 -9.83 15.52 22.21
C GLY A 90 -10.80 14.66 21.41
N VAL A 91 -11.87 14.25 22.08
CA VAL A 91 -12.85 13.24 21.60
C VAL A 91 -13.57 13.68 20.33
N GLU A 92 -13.93 14.97 20.20
CA GLU A 92 -14.62 15.47 19.01
C GLU A 92 -13.73 15.39 17.76
N TYR A 93 -12.43 15.68 17.91
CA TYR A 93 -11.48 15.56 16.81
C TYR A 93 -11.32 14.10 16.38
N ARG A 94 -11.15 13.18 17.34
CA ARG A 94 -11.15 11.73 17.07
C ARG A 94 -12.41 11.30 16.30
N ARG A 95 -13.58 11.72 16.75
CA ARG A 95 -14.87 11.34 16.16
C ARG A 95 -14.98 11.75 14.69
N VAL A 96 -14.53 12.97 14.33
CA VAL A 96 -14.52 13.44 12.93
C VAL A 96 -13.69 12.50 12.04
N TRP A 97 -12.53 12.06 12.52
CA TRP A 97 -11.68 11.14 11.77
C TRP A 97 -12.24 9.71 11.71
N GLU A 98 -12.86 9.22 12.78
CA GLU A 98 -13.57 7.92 12.76
C GLU A 98 -14.70 7.92 11.73
N GLU A 99 -15.51 8.98 11.68
CA GLU A 99 -16.59 9.13 10.69
C GLU A 99 -16.06 9.26 9.26
N ARG A 100 -14.92 9.94 9.05
CA ARG A 100 -14.26 10.03 7.74
C ARG A 100 -13.72 8.68 7.29
N LEU A 101 -13.10 7.92 8.21
CA LEU A 101 -12.55 6.61 7.93
C LEU A 101 -13.64 5.59 7.63
N GLN A 102 -14.73 5.58 8.41
CA GLN A 102 -15.85 4.66 8.20
C GLN A 102 -16.45 4.85 6.81
N ARG A 103 -16.70 6.11 6.41
CA ARG A 103 -17.20 6.43 5.07
C ARG A 103 -16.25 6.00 3.97
N ALA A 104 -14.94 6.13 4.17
CA ALA A 104 -13.94 5.70 3.19
C ALA A 104 -13.89 4.17 3.04
N LEU A 105 -14.01 3.42 4.14
CA LEU A 105 -14.03 1.95 4.11
C LEU A 105 -15.31 1.39 3.45
N GLU A 106 -16.43 2.11 3.57
CA GLU A 106 -17.72 1.76 2.99
C GLU A 106 -17.92 2.25 1.55
N SER A 107 -17.09 3.18 1.05
CA SER A 107 -17.29 3.72 -0.29
C SER A 107 -16.98 2.68 -1.36
N GLU A 108 -17.96 2.40 -2.22
CA GLU A 108 -17.83 1.51 -3.38
C GLU A 108 -17.27 2.23 -4.63
N THR A 109 -16.89 3.51 -4.57
CA THR A 109 -16.49 4.27 -5.77
C THR A 109 -15.48 5.40 -5.48
N ASP A 110 -14.41 5.38 -6.29
CA ASP A 110 -13.42 6.42 -6.63
C ASP A 110 -13.04 7.42 -5.53
N SER A 111 -12.00 7.08 -4.75
CA SER A 111 -11.08 8.12 -4.32
C SER A 111 -10.48 8.74 -5.58
N ASP A 112 -10.73 10.03 -5.80
CA ASP A 112 -10.12 10.83 -6.86
C ASP A 112 -8.67 10.37 -7.05
N ASP A 113 -8.43 9.73 -8.20
CA ASP A 113 -7.09 9.40 -8.65
C ASP A 113 -6.29 10.70 -8.60
N GLU A 114 -5.32 10.81 -7.69
CA GLU A 114 -4.20 11.73 -7.85
C GLU A 114 -3.79 11.63 -9.32
N GLU A 115 -3.93 12.75 -10.06
CA GLU A 115 -3.81 12.83 -11.52
C GLU A 115 -2.92 11.73 -12.06
N LYS A 116 -3.54 10.64 -12.55
CA LYS A 116 -2.82 9.53 -13.14
C LYS A 116 -1.95 10.13 -14.22
N THR A 117 -0.64 10.23 -13.95
CA THR A 117 0.34 10.64 -14.95
C THR A 117 0.06 9.81 -16.20
N PRO A 118 -0.14 10.45 -17.37
CA PRO A 118 -0.62 9.77 -18.56
C PRO A 118 0.21 8.52 -18.85
N ILE A 119 -0.49 7.39 -18.90
CA ILE A 119 0.09 6.07 -19.11
C ILE A 119 0.53 5.98 -20.58
N SER A 120 1.83 5.84 -20.83
CA SER A 120 2.32 5.49 -22.17
C SER A 120 2.19 4.00 -22.46
N ASP A 121 2.48 3.11 -21.49
CA ASP A 121 2.73 1.70 -21.81
C ASP A 121 2.36 0.73 -20.67
N ILE A 122 1.06 0.59 -20.34
CA ILE A 122 0.61 -0.58 -19.55
C ILE A 122 0.56 -1.80 -20.48
N PRO A 123 1.27 -2.90 -20.15
CA PRO A 123 1.14 -4.15 -20.90
C PRO A 123 -0.30 -4.69 -20.78
N ARG A 124 -1.01 -4.80 -21.91
CA ARG A 124 -2.42 -5.26 -21.96
C ARG A 124 -2.56 -6.78 -22.03
N GLU A 125 -1.46 -7.52 -21.85
CA GLU A 125 -1.40 -8.97 -22.00
C GLU A 125 -1.74 -9.67 -20.68
N LYS A 126 -2.65 -10.65 -20.73
CA LYS A 126 -3.21 -11.32 -19.53
C LYS A 126 -2.18 -12.04 -18.65
N ASP A 127 -1.02 -12.39 -19.19
CA ASP A 127 0.04 -13.11 -18.49
C ASP A 127 1.17 -12.20 -17.98
N ILE A 128 1.03 -10.89 -18.21
CA ILE A 128 1.96 -9.88 -17.73
C ILE A 128 1.39 -9.22 -16.49
N GLY A 129 2.06 -9.41 -15.36
CA GLY A 129 1.82 -8.63 -14.15
C GLY A 129 2.56 -7.30 -14.24
N PHE A 130 2.05 -6.28 -13.55
CA PHE A 130 2.80 -5.04 -13.35
C PHE A 130 2.41 -4.37 -12.04
N PHE A 131 3.27 -3.50 -11.52
CA PHE A 131 2.95 -2.59 -10.44
C PHE A 131 3.79 -1.30 -10.56
N ARG A 132 3.34 -0.24 -9.90
CA ARG A 132 4.06 1.03 -9.81
C ARG A 132 4.54 1.26 -8.38
N ILE A 133 5.77 1.70 -8.23
CA ILE A 133 6.33 2.15 -6.94
C ILE A 133 7.01 3.49 -7.10
N ARG A 134 6.95 4.29 -6.04
CA ARG A 134 7.82 5.45 -5.89
C ARG A 134 9.01 5.08 -5.03
N LEU A 135 10.21 5.30 -5.52
CA LEU A 135 11.43 5.02 -4.77
C LEU A 135 11.62 6.02 -3.62
N PRO A 136 11.91 5.56 -2.39
CA PRO A 136 12.35 6.43 -1.31
C PRO A 136 13.61 7.20 -1.71
N GLU A 137 13.76 8.45 -1.26
CA GLU A 137 14.89 9.32 -1.66
C GLU A 137 16.27 8.69 -1.43
N SER A 138 16.37 7.85 -0.40
CA SER A 138 17.58 7.16 0.03
C SER A 138 18.00 5.98 -0.85
N ILE A 139 17.17 5.52 -1.78
CA ILE A 139 17.45 4.33 -2.61
C ILE A 139 17.94 4.76 -3.99
N PRO A 140 19.18 4.42 -4.40
CA PRO A 140 19.66 4.64 -5.75
C PRO A 140 18.85 3.83 -6.78
N VAL A 141 18.63 4.40 -7.96
CA VAL A 141 17.87 3.75 -9.04
C VAL A 141 18.60 2.50 -9.55
N GLU A 142 19.93 2.51 -9.48
CA GLU A 142 20.82 1.45 -9.95
C GLU A 142 20.57 0.12 -9.23
N ILE A 143 20.24 0.16 -7.93
CA ILE A 143 19.91 -1.04 -7.14
C ILE A 143 18.66 -1.74 -7.71
N ILE A 144 17.76 -0.97 -8.33
CA ILE A 144 16.53 -1.51 -8.89
C ILE A 144 16.77 -2.23 -10.21
N SER A 145 17.74 -1.77 -10.99
CA SER A 145 18.14 -2.44 -12.23
C SER A 145 18.71 -3.83 -11.96
N GLU A 146 19.55 -3.98 -10.92
CA GLU A 146 20.08 -5.29 -10.51
C GLU A 146 18.95 -6.24 -10.06
N LEU A 147 18.04 -5.75 -9.23
CA LEU A 147 16.88 -6.53 -8.78
C LEU A 147 15.96 -6.93 -9.94
N ALA A 148 15.81 -6.05 -10.94
CA ALA A 148 15.01 -6.32 -12.12
C ALA A 148 15.56 -7.49 -12.94
N GLU A 149 16.89 -7.51 -13.14
CA GLU A 149 17.58 -8.59 -13.84
C GLU A 149 17.44 -9.91 -13.07
N ASP A 150 17.68 -9.90 -11.76
CA ASP A 150 17.59 -11.10 -10.90
C ASP A 150 16.20 -11.73 -10.88
N CYS A 151 15.15 -10.90 -10.86
CA CYS A 151 13.77 -11.37 -10.86
C CYS A 151 13.23 -11.63 -12.28
N GLY A 152 13.97 -11.27 -13.34
CA GLY A 152 13.51 -11.41 -14.73
C GLY A 152 12.32 -10.51 -15.07
N VAL A 153 12.30 -9.30 -14.50
CA VAL A 153 11.27 -8.28 -14.74
C VAL A 153 11.85 -7.09 -15.49
N LEU A 154 10.97 -6.38 -16.20
CA LEU A 154 11.26 -5.12 -16.84
C LEU A 154 10.97 -3.99 -15.85
N VAL A 155 11.88 -3.02 -15.79
CA VAL A 155 11.68 -1.80 -15.01
C VAL A 155 11.82 -0.60 -15.93
N SER A 156 10.79 0.24 -15.95
CA SER A 156 10.79 1.51 -16.67
C SER A 156 10.58 2.67 -15.70
N LEU A 157 11.40 3.72 -15.86
CA LEU A 157 11.17 5.00 -15.22
C LEU A 157 9.90 5.64 -15.78
N ASP A 158 9.07 6.14 -14.88
CA ASP A 158 7.71 6.59 -15.14
C ASP A 158 7.44 7.91 -14.40
N GLY A 159 8.29 8.91 -14.68
CA GLY A 159 8.36 10.17 -13.95
C GLY A 159 9.53 10.23 -12.97
N ASP A 160 9.57 11.27 -12.14
CA ASP A 160 10.67 11.47 -11.19
C ASP A 160 10.58 10.44 -10.05
N ARG A 161 11.53 9.49 -10.03
CA ARG A 161 11.64 8.37 -9.07
C ARG A 161 10.44 7.42 -8.99
N HIS A 162 9.55 7.47 -9.97
CA HIS A 162 8.47 6.50 -10.12
C HIS A 162 8.93 5.42 -11.09
N LEU A 163 8.68 4.17 -10.72
CA LEU A 163 9.03 3.01 -11.51
C LEU A 163 7.80 2.16 -11.78
N GLN A 164 7.67 1.72 -13.02
CA GLN A 164 6.79 0.63 -13.40
C GLN A 164 7.62 -0.64 -13.52
N VAL A 165 7.25 -1.68 -12.77
CA VAL A 165 7.82 -3.01 -12.84
C VAL A 165 6.82 -3.90 -13.57
N SER A 166 7.23 -4.61 -14.62
CA SER A 166 6.36 -5.49 -15.40
C SER A 166 7.07 -6.77 -15.84
N GLY A 167 6.31 -7.83 -16.11
CA GLY A 167 6.88 -9.12 -16.52
C GLY A 167 5.93 -10.27 -16.24
N LYS A 168 6.44 -11.50 -16.27
CA LYS A 168 5.64 -12.67 -15.88
C LYS A 168 5.17 -12.51 -14.42
N LYS A 169 3.92 -12.89 -14.13
CA LYS A 169 3.31 -12.67 -12.80
C LYS A 169 4.17 -13.16 -11.62
N ASP A 170 4.74 -14.35 -11.71
CA ASP A 170 5.58 -14.90 -10.65
C ASP A 170 6.88 -14.10 -10.45
N CYS A 171 7.50 -13.67 -11.55
CA CYS A 171 8.67 -12.79 -11.55
C CYS A 171 8.36 -11.43 -10.91
N VAL A 172 7.20 -10.86 -11.24
CA VAL A 172 6.72 -9.58 -10.69
C VAL A 172 6.41 -9.71 -9.19
N ARG A 173 5.84 -10.85 -8.78
CA ARG A 173 5.59 -11.17 -7.36
C ARG A 173 6.91 -11.28 -6.58
N ASP A 174 7.91 -11.96 -7.14
CA ASP A 174 9.24 -12.07 -6.52
C ASP A 174 9.93 -10.69 -6.41
N ALA A 175 9.91 -9.91 -7.50
CA ALA A 175 10.46 -8.55 -7.50
C ALA A 175 9.82 -7.68 -6.42
N MET A 176 8.49 -7.73 -6.29
CA MET A 176 7.79 -6.95 -5.27
C MET A 176 8.17 -7.37 -3.85
N LYS A 177 8.31 -8.67 -3.57
CA LYS A 177 8.73 -9.17 -2.25
C LYS A 177 10.12 -8.64 -1.89
N ARG A 178 11.08 -8.77 -2.81
CA ARG A 178 12.47 -8.33 -2.59
C ARG A 178 12.57 -6.81 -2.46
N LEU A 179 11.81 -6.05 -3.24
CA LEU A 179 11.73 -4.60 -3.11
C LEU A 179 11.16 -4.19 -1.74
N GLY A 180 10.15 -4.92 -1.26
CA GLY A 180 9.60 -4.71 0.08
C GLY A 180 10.65 -4.95 1.18
N GLU A 181 11.38 -6.06 1.10
CA GLU A 181 12.46 -6.38 2.05
C GLU A 181 13.58 -5.33 2.01
N MET A 182 13.98 -4.91 0.81
CA MET A 182 15.07 -3.96 0.59
C MET A 182 14.77 -2.55 1.10
N PHE A 183 13.54 -2.07 0.90
CA PHE A 183 13.19 -0.69 1.25
C PHE A 183 12.74 -0.51 2.69
N TYR A 184 12.25 -1.58 3.32
CA TYR A 184 11.52 -1.49 4.59
C TYR A 184 12.02 -2.48 5.66
N GLY A 185 13.04 -3.28 5.36
CA GLY A 185 13.66 -4.27 6.26
C GLY A 185 12.85 -5.57 6.37
N GLU A 186 13.41 -6.59 7.01
CA GLU A 186 12.72 -7.86 7.30
C GLU A 186 11.50 -7.62 8.20
N SER A 187 10.36 -7.33 7.58
CA SER A 187 9.06 -7.43 8.22
C SER A 187 8.17 -8.32 7.38
N ARG A 188 8.47 -9.62 7.51
CA ARG A 188 7.50 -10.73 7.57
C ARG A 188 6.77 -11.17 6.29
N LEU A 189 7.33 -10.97 5.11
CA LEU A 189 6.87 -11.72 3.91
C LEU A 189 7.40 -13.16 3.85
N ASN A 190 8.36 -13.50 4.72
CA ASN A 190 8.85 -14.85 4.97
C ASN A 190 8.50 -15.29 6.39
N ARG A 191 7.31 -15.86 6.58
CA ARG A 191 7.10 -16.89 7.61
C ARG A 191 6.31 -18.03 6.99
N ASN A 192 7.07 -18.91 6.35
CA ASN A 192 6.71 -20.33 6.32
C ASN A 192 6.87 -20.82 7.77
N ASP A 193 5.73 -21.05 8.42
CA ASP A 193 5.49 -22.12 9.38
C ASP A 193 4.00 -22.47 9.30
#